data_AF-A0A9N9HNI2-F1
#
_entry.id   AF-A0A9N9HNI2-F1
#
_cell.length_a   1.000
_cell.length_b   1.000
_cell.length_c   1.000
_cell.angle_alpha   90.00
_cell.angle_beta   90.00
_cell.angle_gamma   90.00
#
_symmetry.space_group_name_H-M   'P 1'
#
loop_
_entity.id
_entity.type
_entity.pdbx_description
1 polymer ?
#
loop_
_entity_poly.entity_id
_entity_poly.type
_entity_poly.pdbx_seq_one_letter_code
_entity_poly.pdbx_strand_id
1 'polypeptide(L)'
;MSLPNLFLEELGLDKYENNELVQEVAQDLWNFFQSKSCECRMRKTQQCFEKVGFQHFFERHMQFRGLDKKELDLVLIGQLMAFEYNQINEDIGRRFNYQFNNNIKLCKNTYLKLIRIGEFHFTQIKKHFINEGLVERLHVHQFIINYANLHGYPSPGRHLQHDTQSIIYLPTEKDYAKVYTDFIECLNIFLDKLFNKISYASFIRLWKELTPHIKFMSPGTDLYELCETLKIQIQSANYDDEKKLLQKKLYDHKKDAEIEREYYRNNIITSITLSNMAYICYDFAQNVPVPYSPQQIGATYFKSAFQTHIFDICNTGQNLAQQLNYIIGENEFPQGIHKGANTTLNLVYNGLH
;
A
#
# COMPACT_ATOMS: atom_id res chain seq x y z
N MET A 1 6.46 55.61 -8.50
CA MET A 1 7.58 56.34 -9.14
C MET A 1 8.04 55.50 -10.30
N SER A 2 8.10 56.04 -11.51
CA SER A 2 8.68 55.36 -12.67
C SER A 2 10.16 55.03 -12.40
N LEU A 3 10.63 53.88 -12.88
CA LEU A 3 12.05 53.54 -12.91
C LEU A 3 12.77 54.65 -13.67
N PRO A 4 13.82 55.27 -13.11
CA PRO A 4 14.70 56.12 -13.91
C PRO A 4 15.36 55.26 -15.00
N ASN A 5 15.41 55.72 -16.26
CA ASN A 5 16.13 55.01 -17.33
C ASN A 5 17.61 54.76 -16.98
N LEU A 6 18.22 55.63 -16.16
CA LEU A 6 19.56 55.46 -15.60
C LEU A 6 19.73 54.15 -14.80
N PHE A 7 18.65 53.59 -14.27
CA PHE A 7 18.69 52.41 -13.40
C PHE A 7 18.80 51.10 -14.18
N LEU A 8 18.48 51.08 -15.49
CA LEU A 8 18.67 49.89 -16.34
C LEU A 8 20.16 49.68 -16.67
N GLU A 9 20.89 50.77 -16.92
CA GLU A 9 22.36 50.83 -17.10
C GLU A 9 23.12 50.41 -15.85
N GLU A 10 22.72 50.92 -14.68
CA GLU A 10 23.34 50.53 -13.41
C GLU A 10 23.11 49.05 -13.03
N LEU A 11 22.09 48.42 -13.61
CA LEU A 11 21.74 47.01 -13.37
C LEU A 11 22.27 46.06 -14.46
N GLY A 12 22.96 46.57 -15.48
CA GLY A 12 23.46 45.77 -16.61
C GLY A 12 22.35 45.15 -17.46
N LEU A 13 21.17 45.79 -17.49
CA LEU A 13 19.99 45.33 -18.22
C LEU A 13 19.81 46.04 -19.58
N ASP A 14 20.81 46.79 -20.03
CA ASP A 14 20.81 47.60 -21.26
C ASP A 14 20.50 46.79 -22.51
N LYS A 15 21.02 45.56 -22.55
CA LYS A 15 20.74 44.60 -23.61
C LYS A 15 19.25 44.20 -23.72
N TYR A 16 18.44 44.54 -22.72
CA TYR A 16 17.00 44.30 -22.66
C TYR A 16 16.19 45.59 -22.65
N GLU A 17 16.80 46.74 -22.95
CA GLU A 17 16.12 48.05 -22.94
C GLU A 17 14.86 48.06 -23.84
N ASN A 18 14.82 47.26 -24.90
CA ASN A 18 13.64 47.15 -25.78
C ASN A 18 12.69 45.97 -25.44
N ASN A 19 12.93 45.23 -24.36
CA ASN A 19 12.11 44.09 -23.97
C ASN A 19 11.05 44.52 -22.94
N GLU A 20 9.82 44.76 -23.43
CA GLU A 20 8.68 45.23 -22.64
C GLU A 20 8.42 44.35 -21.39
N LEU A 21 8.52 43.03 -21.53
CA LEU A 21 8.35 42.11 -20.40
C LEU A 21 9.41 42.30 -19.31
N VAL A 22 10.66 42.50 -19.71
CA VAL A 22 11.77 42.75 -18.77
C VAL A 22 11.58 44.08 -18.06
N GLN A 23 11.16 45.12 -18.78
CA GLN A 23 10.87 46.44 -18.22
C GLN A 23 9.70 46.37 -17.22
N GLU A 24 8.60 45.70 -17.56
CA GLU A 24 7.47 45.52 -16.67
C GLU A 24 7.87 44.79 -15.37
N VAL A 25 8.65 43.72 -15.49
CA VAL A 25 9.16 42.97 -14.31
C VAL A 25 10.06 43.85 -13.45
N ALA A 26 10.99 44.57 -14.08
CA ALA A 26 11.90 45.46 -13.37
C ALA A 26 11.12 46.54 -12.61
N GLN A 27 10.09 47.12 -13.24
CA GLN A 27 9.23 48.12 -12.63
C GLN A 27 8.40 47.59 -11.46
N ASP A 28 7.81 46.40 -11.61
CA ASP A 28 7.07 45.73 -10.53
C ASP A 28 7.97 45.41 -9.32
N LEU A 29 9.16 44.86 -9.58
CA LEU A 29 10.12 44.57 -8.51
C LEU A 29 10.66 45.85 -7.87
N TRP A 30 10.87 46.91 -8.63
CA TRP A 30 11.31 48.19 -8.08
C TRP A 30 10.26 48.80 -7.16
N ASN A 31 9.01 48.81 -7.60
CA ASN A 31 7.90 49.23 -6.74
C ASN A 31 7.83 48.41 -5.45
N PHE A 32 8.12 47.10 -5.52
CA PHE A 32 8.23 46.26 -4.34
C PHE A 32 9.39 46.67 -3.42
N PHE A 33 10.57 46.95 -3.96
CA PHE A 33 11.74 47.38 -3.19
C PHE A 33 11.54 48.75 -2.51
N GLN A 34 10.74 49.63 -3.12
CA GLN A 34 10.38 50.93 -2.54
C GLN A 34 9.22 50.85 -1.53
N SER A 35 8.55 49.70 -1.43
CA SER A 35 7.39 49.52 -0.55
C SER A 35 7.79 49.01 0.84
N LYS A 36 6.92 49.20 1.85
CA LYS A 36 7.04 48.59 3.19
C LYS A 36 6.51 47.14 3.25
N SER A 37 6.64 46.38 2.16
CA SER A 37 6.08 45.03 2.02
C SER A 37 6.87 43.94 2.77
N CYS A 38 8.07 44.27 3.25
CA CYS A 38 8.90 43.38 4.05
C CYS A 38 8.37 43.25 5.49
N GLU A 39 8.13 42.02 5.95
CA GLU A 39 7.64 41.74 7.31
C GLU A 39 8.76 41.59 8.34
N CYS A 40 10.00 41.88 7.96
CA CYS A 40 11.11 41.88 8.90
C CYS A 40 10.88 43.01 9.93
N ARG A 41 10.34 42.67 11.11
CA ARG A 41 10.11 43.62 12.22
C ARG A 41 11.35 44.51 12.44
N MET A 42 11.07 45.75 12.86
CA MET A 42 11.90 46.92 13.24
C MET A 42 13.25 46.69 13.98
N ARG A 43 13.72 45.46 14.19
CA ARG A 43 15.00 45.11 14.84
C ARG A 43 16.17 44.93 13.86
N LYS A 44 15.97 45.07 12.55
CA LYS A 44 17.07 45.08 11.56
C LYS A 44 17.10 46.44 10.89
N THR A 45 18.27 47.04 10.84
CA THR A 45 18.57 48.31 10.16
C THR A 45 18.35 48.28 8.65
N GLN A 46 18.08 47.10 8.07
CA GLN A 46 18.01 46.86 6.63
C GLN A 46 16.97 45.78 6.31
N GLN A 47 16.18 45.98 5.24
CA GLN A 47 15.19 45.03 4.76
C GLN A 47 15.86 43.75 4.20
N CYS A 48 15.18 42.60 4.22
CA CYS A 48 15.82 41.34 3.83
C CYS A 48 16.20 41.27 2.34
N PHE A 49 15.43 41.92 1.45
CA PHE A 49 15.77 42.01 0.03
C PHE A 49 16.93 42.98 -0.26
N GLU A 50 17.14 44.00 0.57
CA GLU A 50 18.26 44.94 0.41
C GLU A 50 19.61 44.23 0.63
N LYS A 51 19.63 43.16 1.45
CA LYS A 51 20.81 42.29 1.64
C LYS A 51 21.14 41.44 0.42
N VAL A 52 20.14 41.15 -0.41
CA VAL A 52 20.32 40.42 -1.68
C VAL A 52 20.81 41.39 -2.76
N GLY A 53 20.30 42.62 -2.75
CA GLY A 53 20.51 43.59 -3.81
C GLY A 53 19.54 43.38 -4.98
N PHE A 54 19.16 44.48 -5.64
CA PHE A 54 18.13 44.46 -6.68
C PHE A 54 18.50 43.55 -7.86
N GLN A 55 19.73 43.66 -8.37
CA GLN A 55 20.20 42.89 -9.51
C GLN A 55 20.07 41.37 -9.28
N HIS A 56 20.65 40.85 -8.19
CA HIS A 56 20.60 39.43 -7.87
C HIS A 56 19.16 38.94 -7.60
N PHE A 57 18.32 39.79 -7.01
CA PHE A 57 16.91 39.49 -6.80
C PHE A 57 16.16 39.38 -8.13
N PHE A 58 16.40 40.33 -9.05
CA PHE A 58 15.83 40.36 -10.39
C PHE A 58 16.24 39.14 -11.21
N GLU A 59 17.54 38.83 -11.27
CA GLU A 59 18.06 37.66 -11.99
C GLU A 59 17.44 36.36 -11.50
N ARG A 60 17.38 36.18 -10.18
CA ARG A 60 16.76 35.00 -9.57
C ARG A 60 15.24 34.96 -9.81
N HIS A 61 14.57 36.10 -9.75
CA HIS A 61 13.14 36.19 -10.10
C HIS A 61 12.90 35.78 -11.55
N MET A 62 13.74 36.22 -12.48
CA MET A 62 13.67 35.85 -13.89
C MET A 62 13.92 34.36 -14.11
N GLN A 63 14.83 33.75 -13.36
CA GLN A 63 15.03 32.29 -13.36
C GLN A 63 13.75 31.55 -12.94
N PHE A 64 13.10 31.95 -11.84
CA PHE A 64 11.83 31.35 -11.42
C PHE A 64 10.68 31.63 -12.41
N ARG A 65 10.66 32.81 -13.03
CA ARG A 65 9.67 33.21 -14.03
C ARG A 65 9.76 32.36 -15.31
N GLY A 66 10.95 31.90 -15.65
CA GLY A 66 11.21 31.04 -16.80
C GLY A 66 10.82 29.57 -16.62
N LEU A 67 10.56 29.13 -15.38
CA LEU A 67 10.11 27.77 -15.09
C LEU A 67 8.62 27.60 -15.44
N ASP A 68 8.28 26.43 -15.96
CA ASP A 68 6.88 26.03 -16.04
C ASP A 68 6.30 25.75 -14.65
N LYS A 69 4.98 25.56 -14.57
CA LYS A 69 4.30 25.34 -13.29
C LYS A 69 4.81 24.10 -12.53
N LYS A 70 5.04 22.99 -13.23
CA LYS A 70 5.47 21.72 -12.61
C LYS A 70 6.93 21.81 -12.16
N GLU A 71 7.80 22.41 -12.98
CA GLU A 71 9.19 22.66 -12.64
C GLU A 71 9.31 23.57 -11.42
N LEU A 72 8.51 24.63 -11.37
CA LEU A 72 8.44 25.53 -10.22
C LEU A 72 7.99 24.78 -8.96
N ASP A 73 6.92 23.96 -9.05
CA ASP A 73 6.43 23.17 -7.93
C ASP A 73 7.51 22.21 -7.40
N LEU A 74 8.29 21.57 -8.28
CA LEU A 74 9.41 20.68 -7.92
C LEU A 74 10.54 21.43 -7.21
N VAL A 75 10.93 22.60 -7.72
CA VAL A 75 11.97 23.44 -7.09
C VAL A 75 11.51 23.88 -5.70
N LEU A 76 10.24 24.26 -5.55
CA LEU A 76 9.67 24.66 -4.27
C LEU A 76 9.64 23.52 -3.26
N ILE A 77 9.31 22.30 -3.68
CA ILE A 77 9.39 21.11 -2.83
C ILE A 77 10.83 20.89 -2.38
N GLY A 78 11.81 20.92 -3.29
CA GLY A 78 13.23 20.77 -2.95
C GLY A 78 13.73 21.84 -1.99
N GLN A 79 13.29 23.08 -2.16
CA GLN A 79 13.59 24.17 -1.23
C GLN A 79 12.93 23.97 0.14
N LEU A 80 11.67 23.55 0.19
CA LEU A 80 10.99 23.24 1.45
C LEU A 80 11.70 22.11 2.23
N MET A 81 12.23 21.10 1.52
CA MET A 81 13.06 20.05 2.12
C MET A 81 14.36 20.59 2.71
N ALA A 82 15.07 21.45 1.97
CA ALA A 82 16.33 22.04 2.44
C ALA A 82 16.13 23.08 3.55
N PHE A 83 14.97 23.72 3.61
CA PHE A 83 14.66 24.83 4.53
C PHE A 83 13.88 24.40 5.79
N GLU A 84 13.63 23.10 5.97
CA GLU A 84 12.97 22.55 7.15
C GLU A 84 13.82 22.82 8.41
N TYR A 85 13.17 23.35 9.44
CA TYR A 85 13.85 23.71 10.69
C TYR A 85 13.84 22.53 11.66
N ASN A 86 15.00 21.89 11.84
CA ASN A 86 15.22 20.81 12.81
C ASN A 86 15.25 21.33 14.26
N GLN A 87 14.16 21.89 14.79
CA GLN A 87 14.00 22.01 16.24
C GLN A 87 12.87 21.09 16.72
N ILE A 88 13.28 20.17 17.60
CA ILE A 88 12.52 19.10 18.27
C ILE A 88 11.48 19.68 19.26
N ASN A 89 11.07 20.94 19.16
CA ASN A 89 10.13 21.52 20.11
C ASN A 89 8.68 21.38 19.62
N GLU A 90 7.95 20.58 20.38
CA GLU A 90 6.77 19.78 20.04
C GLU A 90 5.45 20.53 19.76
N ASP A 91 5.39 21.86 19.77
CA ASP A 91 4.08 22.54 19.82
C ASP A 91 3.84 23.65 18.80
N ILE A 92 4.72 23.83 17.82
CA ILE A 92 4.52 24.89 16.81
C ILE A 92 4.76 24.32 15.42
N GLY A 93 3.69 24.14 14.66
CA GLY A 93 3.70 23.52 13.33
C GLY A 93 4.89 23.93 12.44
N ARG A 94 5.37 22.96 11.64
CA ARG A 94 6.59 23.05 10.82
C ARG A 94 6.85 24.45 10.26
N ARG A 95 7.85 25.12 10.84
CA ARG A 95 8.34 26.43 10.42
C ARG A 95 9.41 26.25 9.33
N PHE A 96 9.29 27.01 8.26
CA PHE A 96 10.26 26.98 7.15
C PHE A 96 11.13 28.23 7.21
N ASN A 97 12.43 28.05 7.04
CA ASN A 97 13.37 29.14 6.92
C ASN A 97 13.47 29.59 5.47
N TYR A 98 12.59 30.51 5.03
CA TYR A 98 12.67 31.08 3.69
C TYR A 98 14.05 31.72 3.45
N GLN A 99 14.71 31.33 2.37
CA GLN A 99 16.09 31.67 2.10
C GLN A 99 16.26 32.00 0.62
N PHE A 100 17.09 33.01 0.34
CA PHE A 100 17.57 33.29 -1.02
C PHE A 100 18.68 32.30 -1.39
N ASN A 101 19.56 32.04 -0.43
CA ASN A 101 20.64 31.04 -0.44
C ASN A 101 20.95 30.65 1.02
N ASN A 102 21.96 29.80 1.22
CA ASN A 102 22.34 29.30 2.55
C ASN A 102 22.66 30.39 3.58
N ASN A 103 22.98 31.61 3.15
CA ASN A 103 23.46 32.69 4.01
C ASN A 103 22.42 33.80 4.23
N ILE A 104 21.48 33.98 3.30
CA ILE A 104 20.53 35.11 3.31
C ILE A 104 19.11 34.60 3.55
N LYS A 105 18.59 34.87 4.75
CA LYS A 105 17.20 34.61 5.12
C LYS A 105 16.27 35.71 4.63
N LEU A 106 15.13 35.30 4.09
CA LEU A 106 14.06 36.17 3.60
C LEU A 106 12.83 36.07 4.52
N CYS A 107 12.00 37.12 4.54
CA CYS A 107 10.65 36.99 5.09
C CYS A 107 9.72 36.33 4.06
N LYS A 108 8.55 35.86 4.51
CA LYS A 108 7.58 35.16 3.67
C LYS A 108 7.20 35.98 2.44
N ASN A 109 6.80 37.23 2.63
CA ASN A 109 6.36 38.10 1.52
C ASN A 109 7.44 38.32 0.47
N THR A 110 8.68 38.57 0.90
CA THR A 110 9.81 38.72 -0.01
C THR A 110 10.12 37.44 -0.77
N TYR A 111 10.02 36.28 -0.10
CA TYR A 111 10.21 34.99 -0.76
C TYR A 111 9.10 34.68 -1.77
N LEU A 112 7.84 34.93 -1.42
CA LEU A 112 6.70 34.77 -2.34
C LEU A 112 6.81 35.69 -3.57
N LYS A 113 7.28 36.93 -3.37
CA LYS A 113 7.55 37.86 -4.47
C LYS A 113 8.71 37.37 -5.35
N LEU A 114 9.78 36.86 -4.76
CA LEU A 114 10.94 36.31 -5.47
C LEU A 114 10.54 35.18 -6.44
N ILE A 115 9.73 34.23 -5.97
CA ILE A 115 9.34 33.04 -6.74
C ILE A 115 8.06 33.22 -7.57
N ARG A 116 7.42 34.41 -7.50
CA ARG A 116 6.20 34.76 -8.24
C ARG A 116 5.02 33.81 -7.97
N ILE A 117 4.77 33.48 -6.70
CA ILE A 117 3.57 32.70 -6.32
C ILE A 117 2.76 33.42 -5.25
N GLY A 118 1.44 33.28 -5.34
CA GLY A 118 0.53 33.72 -4.29
C GLY A 118 0.61 32.83 -3.05
N GLU A 119 0.23 33.41 -1.91
CA GLU A 119 0.21 32.70 -0.63
C GLU A 119 -0.66 31.43 -0.65
N PHE A 120 -1.80 31.47 -1.35
CA PHE A 120 -2.68 30.31 -1.50
C PHE A 120 -1.96 29.14 -2.17
N HIS A 121 -1.32 29.38 -3.32
CA HIS A 121 -0.61 28.33 -4.06
C HIS A 121 0.53 27.75 -3.24
N PHE A 122 1.32 28.60 -2.60
CA PHE A 122 2.39 28.17 -1.71
C PHE A 122 1.88 27.32 -0.53
N THR A 123 0.74 27.69 0.04
CA THR A 123 0.11 26.94 1.13
C THR A 123 -0.34 25.57 0.66
N GLN A 124 -0.84 25.43 -0.57
CA GLN A 124 -1.21 24.13 -1.13
C GLN A 124 0.00 23.24 -1.40
N ILE A 125 1.08 23.79 -1.97
CA ILE A 125 2.34 23.04 -2.16
C ILE A 125 2.90 22.58 -0.81
N LYS A 126 2.90 23.47 0.20
CA LYS A 126 3.31 23.12 1.56
C LYS A 126 2.42 22.03 2.18
N LYS A 127 1.09 22.11 2.02
CA LYS A 127 0.17 21.06 2.48
C LYS A 127 0.41 19.74 1.77
N HIS A 128 0.58 19.75 0.45
CA HIS A 128 0.89 18.56 -0.34
C HIS A 128 2.25 17.97 0.07
N PHE A 129 3.28 18.79 0.27
CA PHE A 129 4.57 18.34 0.75
C PHE A 129 4.49 17.70 2.16
N ILE A 130 3.68 18.27 3.07
CA ILE A 130 3.52 17.75 4.44
C ILE A 130 2.64 16.48 4.46
N ASN A 131 1.56 16.44 3.68
CA ASN A 131 0.52 15.38 3.74
C ASN A 131 0.68 14.28 2.68
N GLU A 132 1.48 14.50 1.63
CA GLU A 132 1.77 13.52 0.57
C GLU A 132 3.28 13.33 0.36
N GLY A 133 4.08 13.85 1.30
CA GLY A 133 5.53 13.91 1.22
C GLY A 133 6.22 12.55 1.12
N LEU A 134 7.48 12.60 0.68
CA LEU A 134 8.39 11.45 0.55
C LEU A 134 8.45 10.56 1.80
N VAL A 135 8.26 11.12 3.00
CA VAL A 135 8.32 10.39 4.27
C VAL A 135 7.23 9.32 4.36
N GLU A 136 5.98 9.65 4.03
CA GLU A 136 4.88 8.68 4.07
C GLU A 136 5.07 7.60 3.01
N ARG A 137 5.56 7.97 1.81
CA ARG A 137 5.90 7.01 0.75
C ARG A 137 7.00 6.05 1.20
N LEU A 138 8.04 6.56 1.86
CA LEU A 138 9.15 5.76 2.38
C LEU A 138 8.66 4.81 3.49
N HIS A 139 7.83 5.30 4.42
CA HIS A 139 7.29 4.49 5.52
C HIS A 139 6.38 3.39 5.00
N VAL A 140 5.47 3.70 4.06
CA VAL A 140 4.59 2.69 3.45
C VAL A 140 5.39 1.68 2.66
N HIS A 141 6.34 2.11 1.83
CA HIS A 141 7.21 1.20 1.08
C HIS A 141 8.02 0.28 2.02
N GLN A 142 8.72 0.86 2.99
CA GLN A 142 9.55 0.10 3.92
C GLN A 142 8.72 -0.87 4.76
N PHE A 143 7.54 -0.44 5.21
CA PHE A 143 6.62 -1.29 5.93
C PHE A 143 6.17 -2.47 5.07
N ILE A 144 5.69 -2.25 3.84
CA ILE A 144 5.17 -3.32 2.98
C ILE A 144 6.28 -4.31 2.61
N ILE A 145 7.50 -3.84 2.34
CA ILE A 145 8.66 -4.71 2.10
C ILE A 145 8.96 -5.57 3.33
N ASN A 146 9.03 -4.97 4.53
CA ASN A 146 9.28 -5.70 5.76
C ASN A 146 8.16 -6.70 6.07
N TYR A 147 6.91 -6.29 5.86
CA TYR A 147 5.73 -7.13 6.04
C TYR A 147 5.77 -8.35 5.10
N ALA A 148 6.13 -8.14 3.83
CA ALA A 148 6.28 -9.21 2.86
C ALA A 148 7.49 -10.11 3.14
N ASN A 149 8.58 -9.59 3.70
CA ASN A 149 9.71 -10.41 4.14
C ASN A 149 9.35 -11.31 5.33
N LEU A 150 8.45 -10.84 6.21
CA LEU A 150 8.03 -11.58 7.40
C LEU A 150 6.92 -12.60 7.11
N HIS A 151 5.95 -12.23 6.27
CA HIS A 151 4.74 -13.00 6.04
C HIS A 151 4.60 -13.56 4.63
N GLY A 152 5.38 -13.05 3.68
CA GLY A 152 5.23 -13.36 2.27
C GLY A 152 6.01 -14.61 1.85
N TYR A 153 5.46 -15.26 0.84
CA TYR A 153 6.02 -16.45 0.21
C TYR A 153 6.50 -16.13 -1.20
N PRO A 154 7.70 -16.58 -1.61
CA PRO A 154 8.13 -16.44 -2.99
C PRO A 154 7.20 -17.26 -3.92
N SER A 155 6.93 -16.75 -5.12
CA SER A 155 6.13 -17.48 -6.12
C SER A 155 6.70 -18.89 -6.38
N PRO A 156 5.91 -19.97 -6.19
CA PRO A 156 6.33 -21.31 -6.56
C PRO A 156 6.47 -21.38 -8.09
N GLY A 157 7.64 -21.74 -8.59
CA GLY A 157 7.77 -22.30 -9.94
C GLY A 157 7.75 -21.36 -11.15
N ARG A 158 8.23 -20.11 -11.06
CA ARG A 158 8.60 -19.36 -12.27
C ARG A 158 10.10 -19.22 -12.39
N HIS A 159 10.65 -19.75 -13.48
CA HIS A 159 11.99 -19.41 -13.93
C HIS A 159 12.08 -17.88 -14.02
N LEU A 160 12.92 -17.29 -13.17
CA LEU A 160 13.29 -15.88 -13.21
C LEU A 160 13.85 -15.61 -14.60
N GLN A 161 13.09 -14.95 -15.47
CA GLN A 161 13.72 -14.18 -16.52
C GLN A 161 14.51 -13.08 -15.80
N HIS A 162 15.78 -12.91 -16.18
CA HIS A 162 16.76 -12.07 -15.46
C HIS A 162 16.29 -10.64 -15.17
N ASP A 163 15.26 -10.15 -15.87
CA ASP A 163 14.78 -8.76 -15.79
C ASP A 163 13.44 -8.59 -15.03
N THR A 164 12.83 -9.65 -14.50
CA THR A 164 11.54 -9.55 -13.77
C THR A 164 11.71 -9.72 -12.26
N GLN A 165 11.28 -8.71 -11.51
CA GLN A 165 11.25 -8.75 -10.04
C GLN A 165 10.39 -9.93 -9.54
N SER A 166 10.95 -10.74 -8.63
CA SER A 166 10.26 -11.90 -8.07
C SER A 166 8.96 -11.49 -7.36
N ILE A 167 7.85 -12.13 -7.73
CA ILE A 167 6.57 -11.90 -7.09
C ILE A 167 6.58 -12.55 -5.71
N ILE A 168 6.18 -11.79 -4.69
CA ILE A 168 5.98 -12.25 -3.32
C ILE A 168 4.48 -12.29 -3.04
N TYR A 169 4.00 -13.42 -2.53
CA TYR A 169 2.61 -13.63 -2.20
C TYR A 169 2.39 -13.61 -0.69
N LEU A 170 1.57 -12.68 -0.21
CA LEU A 170 1.06 -12.67 1.14
C LEU A 170 0.00 -13.76 1.34
N PRO A 171 -0.15 -14.32 2.55
CA PRO A 171 -1.05 -15.42 2.83
C PRO A 171 -2.52 -15.10 2.53
N THR A 172 -3.35 -16.14 2.33
CA THR A 172 -4.78 -16.02 2.01
C THR A 172 -5.61 -15.39 3.14
N GLU A 173 -5.15 -15.52 4.39
CA GLU A 173 -5.79 -14.91 5.55
C GLU A 173 -5.51 -13.41 5.69
N LYS A 174 -4.60 -12.85 4.89
CA LYS A 174 -4.29 -11.43 4.85
C LYS A 174 -5.06 -10.75 3.72
N ASP A 175 -5.48 -9.53 3.99
CA ASP A 175 -6.05 -8.62 3.00
C ASP A 175 -5.51 -7.21 3.24
N TYR A 176 -5.83 -6.31 2.33
CA TYR A 176 -5.42 -4.91 2.42
C TYR A 176 -5.86 -4.23 3.73
N ALA A 177 -7.02 -4.59 4.28
CA ALA A 177 -7.54 -3.97 5.49
C ALA A 177 -6.74 -4.42 6.72
N LYS A 178 -6.46 -5.73 6.86
CA LYS A 178 -5.65 -6.28 7.94
C LYS A 178 -4.23 -5.72 7.92
N VAL A 179 -3.59 -5.69 6.76
CA VAL A 179 -2.22 -5.15 6.63
C VAL A 179 -2.19 -3.65 6.95
N TYR A 180 -3.23 -2.90 6.58
CA TYR A 180 -3.36 -1.50 6.96
C TYR A 180 -3.55 -1.32 8.47
N THR A 181 -4.34 -2.17 9.14
CA THR A 181 -4.46 -2.16 10.60
C THR A 181 -3.10 -2.41 11.26
N ASP A 182 -2.38 -3.45 10.83
CA ASP A 182 -1.03 -3.78 11.31
C ASP A 182 -0.06 -2.60 11.11
N PHE A 183 -0.18 -1.90 9.97
CA PHE A 183 0.60 -0.70 9.67
C PHE A 183 0.30 0.45 10.65
N ILE A 184 -0.98 0.75 10.89
CA ILE A 184 -1.39 1.80 11.82
C ILE A 184 -0.95 1.46 13.25
N GLU A 185 -1.05 0.20 13.66
CA GLU A 185 -0.56 -0.26 14.96
C GLU A 185 0.96 -0.08 15.09
N CYS A 186 1.73 -0.50 14.09
CA CYS A 186 3.18 -0.27 14.07
C CYS A 186 3.51 1.23 14.13
N LEU A 187 2.83 2.08 13.35
CA LEU A 187 3.04 3.52 13.42
C LEU A 187 2.73 4.09 14.81
N ASN A 188 1.66 3.62 15.46
CA ASN A 188 1.31 4.08 16.81
C ASN A 188 2.36 3.68 17.86
N ILE A 189 3.03 2.54 17.68
CA ILE A 189 4.09 2.04 18.57
C ILE A 189 5.41 2.79 18.34
N PHE A 190 5.79 3.01 17.09
CA PHE A 190 7.13 3.51 16.75
C PHE A 190 7.27 5.04 16.66
N LEU A 191 6.17 5.79 16.46
CA LEU A 191 6.25 7.22 16.10
C LEU A 191 5.49 8.19 17.02
N ASP A 192 5.18 7.78 18.26
CA ASP A 192 4.56 8.61 19.31
C ASP A 192 3.59 9.70 18.76
N LYS A 193 2.46 9.23 18.22
CA LYS A 193 1.19 9.94 17.97
C LYS A 193 1.13 11.19 17.07
N LEU A 194 2.20 11.73 16.51
CA LEU A 194 2.15 13.04 15.79
C LEU A 194 2.22 13.02 14.26
N PHE A 195 2.10 11.85 13.62
CA PHE A 195 1.91 11.80 12.15
C PHE A 195 0.42 11.83 11.79
N ASN A 196 0.07 12.66 10.81
CA ASN A 196 -1.22 12.56 10.14
C ASN A 196 -1.33 11.14 9.58
N LYS A 197 -2.25 10.36 10.14
CA LYS A 197 -2.46 8.98 9.70
C LYS A 197 -2.84 9.00 8.23
N ILE A 198 -1.98 8.42 7.39
CA ILE A 198 -2.30 8.22 5.98
C ILE A 198 -3.63 7.48 5.88
N SER A 199 -4.51 7.93 5.00
CA SER A 199 -5.80 7.27 4.82
C SER A 199 -5.62 5.87 4.24
N TYR A 200 -6.57 4.96 4.52
CA TYR A 200 -6.61 3.64 3.89
C TYR A 200 -6.49 3.74 2.37
N ALA A 201 -7.27 4.61 1.73
CA ALA A 201 -7.23 4.78 0.27
C ALA A 201 -5.84 5.20 -0.23
N SER A 202 -5.18 6.12 0.46
CA SER A 202 -3.82 6.57 0.13
C SER A 202 -2.79 5.46 0.34
N PHE A 203 -2.91 4.67 1.41
CA PHE A 203 -2.06 3.51 1.67
C PHE A 203 -2.16 2.48 0.54
N ILE A 204 -3.37 2.14 0.09
CA ILE A 204 -3.58 1.21 -1.02
C ILE A 204 -3.05 1.74 -2.35
N ARG A 205 -3.24 3.04 -2.62
CA ARG A 205 -2.66 3.70 -3.79
C ARG A 205 -1.13 3.54 -3.79
N LEU A 206 -0.49 3.91 -2.67
CA LEU A 206 0.96 3.83 -2.54
C LEU A 206 1.47 2.39 -2.61
N TRP A 207 0.78 1.40 -2.03
CA TRP A 207 1.15 -0.01 -2.19
C TRP A 207 1.20 -0.39 -3.67
N LYS A 208 0.12 -0.12 -4.41
CA LYS A 208 0.02 -0.52 -5.82
C LYS A 208 1.07 0.17 -6.70
N GLU A 209 1.43 1.41 -6.37
CA GLU A 209 2.44 2.18 -7.08
C GLU A 209 3.88 1.74 -6.74
N LEU A 210 4.17 1.52 -5.45
CA LEU A 210 5.54 1.32 -4.96
C LEU A 210 5.95 -0.16 -4.89
N THR A 211 5.00 -1.07 -4.65
CA THR A 211 5.26 -2.50 -4.45
C THR A 211 4.30 -3.41 -5.23
N PRO A 212 4.20 -3.27 -6.57
CA PRO A 212 3.27 -4.04 -7.40
C PRO A 212 3.59 -5.56 -7.47
N HIS A 213 4.81 -5.95 -7.10
CA HIS A 213 5.26 -7.34 -7.04
C HIS A 213 4.81 -8.07 -5.77
N ILE A 214 4.28 -7.35 -4.76
CA ILE A 214 3.74 -7.94 -3.53
C ILE A 214 2.22 -8.06 -3.68
N LYS A 215 1.71 -9.29 -3.70
CA LYS A 215 0.30 -9.61 -3.99
C LYS A 215 -0.27 -10.55 -2.93
N PHE A 216 -1.60 -10.69 -2.86
CA PHE A 216 -2.22 -11.72 -2.03
C PHE A 216 -2.34 -13.04 -2.79
N MET A 217 -2.16 -14.16 -2.09
CA MET A 217 -2.54 -15.48 -2.61
C MET A 217 -4.05 -15.50 -2.87
N SER A 218 -4.45 -16.08 -3.99
CA SER A 218 -5.84 -16.50 -4.15
C SER A 218 -6.14 -17.63 -3.18
N PRO A 219 -7.34 -17.70 -2.57
CA PRO A 219 -7.78 -18.89 -1.86
C PRO A 219 -7.52 -20.11 -2.73
N GLY A 220 -6.81 -21.10 -2.19
CA GLY A 220 -6.65 -22.37 -2.86
C GLY A 220 -8.03 -22.98 -3.01
N THR A 221 -8.53 -23.10 -4.24
CA THR A 221 -9.63 -24.04 -4.48
C THR A 221 -9.01 -25.41 -4.34
N ASP A 222 -9.51 -26.24 -3.43
CA ASP A 222 -9.14 -27.65 -3.39
C ASP A 222 -9.31 -28.21 -4.81
N LEU A 223 -8.18 -28.49 -5.44
CA LEU A 223 -8.15 -28.95 -6.82
C LEU A 223 -8.48 -30.44 -6.76
N TYR A 224 -9.75 -30.76 -6.99
CA TYR A 224 -10.21 -32.15 -7.06
C TYR A 224 -9.37 -32.92 -8.08
N GLU A 225 -8.83 -34.07 -7.67
CA GLU A 225 -7.84 -34.86 -8.42
C GLU A 225 -8.31 -35.18 -9.84
N LEU A 226 -9.60 -35.51 -10.02
CA LEU A 226 -10.18 -35.78 -11.34
C LEU A 226 -10.18 -34.54 -12.23
N CYS A 227 -10.50 -33.37 -11.67
CA CYS A 227 -10.47 -32.10 -12.42
C CYS A 227 -9.05 -31.79 -12.90
N GLU A 228 -8.03 -31.99 -12.07
CA GLU A 228 -6.64 -31.80 -12.47
C GLU A 228 -6.19 -32.82 -13.50
N THR A 229 -6.51 -34.10 -13.27
CA THR A 229 -6.19 -35.18 -14.21
C THR A 229 -6.79 -34.90 -15.59
N LEU A 230 -8.06 -34.51 -15.65
CA LEU A 230 -8.72 -34.16 -16.91
C LEU A 230 -8.10 -32.93 -17.58
N LYS A 231 -7.73 -31.88 -16.83
CA LYS A 231 -7.04 -30.71 -17.39
C LYS A 231 -5.68 -31.08 -17.97
N ILE A 232 -4.89 -31.89 -17.27
CA ILE A 232 -3.59 -32.38 -17.73
C ILE A 232 -3.77 -33.21 -19.00
N GLN A 233 -4.74 -34.13 -19.02
CA GLN A 233 -5.06 -34.95 -20.20
C GLN A 233 -5.51 -34.09 -21.39
N ILE A 234 -6.31 -33.03 -21.17
CA ILE A 234 -6.71 -32.09 -22.23
C ILE A 234 -5.50 -31.34 -22.79
N GLN A 235 -4.51 -31.02 -21.95
CA GLN A 235 -3.28 -30.34 -22.37
C GLN A 235 -2.32 -31.27 -23.11
N SER A 236 -2.27 -32.55 -22.75
CA SER A 236 -1.39 -33.55 -23.38
C SER A 236 -2.02 -34.28 -24.57
N ALA A 237 -3.32 -34.13 -24.82
CA ALA A 237 -4.01 -34.73 -25.95
C ALA A 237 -3.52 -34.16 -27.29
N ASN A 238 -3.09 -35.06 -28.19
CA ASN A 238 -2.54 -34.71 -29.50
C ASN A 238 -3.62 -34.62 -30.60
N TYR A 239 -4.81 -35.18 -30.36
CA TYR A 239 -5.90 -35.25 -31.34
C TYR A 239 -7.11 -34.44 -30.89
N ASP A 240 -7.72 -33.69 -31.81
CA ASP A 240 -8.85 -32.80 -31.50
C ASP A 240 -10.10 -33.54 -31.02
N ASP A 241 -10.36 -34.75 -31.52
CA ASP A 241 -11.54 -35.53 -31.11
C ASP A 241 -11.40 -36.07 -29.68
N GLU A 242 -10.19 -36.48 -29.28
CA GLU A 242 -9.87 -36.86 -27.91
C GLU A 242 -10.01 -35.66 -26.96
N LYS A 243 -9.50 -34.50 -27.38
CA LYS A 243 -9.60 -33.26 -26.61
C LYS A 243 -11.06 -32.85 -26.38
N LYS A 244 -11.91 -32.93 -27.40
CA LYS A 244 -13.36 -32.67 -27.28
C LYS A 244 -14.04 -33.64 -26.33
N LEU A 245 -13.68 -34.92 -26.37
CA LEU A 245 -14.23 -35.93 -25.47
C LEU A 245 -13.85 -35.64 -24.01
N LEU A 246 -12.58 -35.32 -23.75
CA LEU A 246 -12.09 -34.98 -22.42
C LEU A 246 -12.71 -33.67 -21.89
N GLN A 247 -12.86 -32.66 -22.76
CA GLN A 247 -13.56 -31.42 -22.42
C GLN A 247 -15.03 -31.67 -22.05
N LYS A 248 -15.71 -32.56 -22.79
CA LYS A 248 -17.08 -32.97 -22.46
C LYS A 248 -17.14 -33.66 -21.10
N LYS A 249 -16.23 -34.61 -20.82
CA LYS A 249 -16.15 -35.26 -19.50
C LYS A 249 -15.94 -34.27 -18.37
N LEU A 250 -15.06 -33.28 -18.56
CA LEU A 250 -14.82 -32.24 -17.57
C LEU A 250 -16.06 -31.35 -17.37
N TYR A 251 -16.79 -31.04 -18.44
CA TYR A 251 -18.04 -30.29 -18.37
C TYR A 251 -19.12 -31.07 -17.62
N ASP A 252 -19.34 -32.34 -17.97
CA ASP A 252 -20.34 -33.20 -17.34
C ASP A 252 -20.05 -33.36 -15.84
N HIS A 253 -18.79 -33.64 -15.47
CA HIS A 253 -18.37 -33.72 -14.06
C HIS A 253 -18.64 -32.42 -13.28
N LYS A 254 -18.35 -31.24 -13.87
CA LYS A 254 -18.65 -29.96 -13.23
C LYS A 254 -20.14 -29.74 -13.05
N LYS A 255 -20.94 -30.13 -14.05
CA LYS A 255 -22.39 -30.02 -13.99
C LYS A 255 -22.98 -30.92 -12.89
N ASP A 256 -22.49 -32.15 -12.76
CA ASP A 256 -22.90 -33.06 -11.70
C ASP A 256 -22.58 -32.48 -10.32
N ALA A 257 -21.35 -31.94 -10.14
CA ALA A 257 -20.96 -31.25 -8.91
C ALA A 257 -21.82 -29.99 -8.63
N GLU A 258 -22.24 -29.25 -9.66
CA GLU A 258 -23.16 -28.11 -9.50
C GLU A 258 -24.55 -28.55 -9.03
N ILE A 259 -25.07 -29.66 -9.59
CA ILE A 259 -26.35 -30.25 -9.18
C ILE A 259 -26.31 -30.68 -7.71
N GLU A 260 -25.23 -31.37 -7.28
CA GLU A 260 -25.06 -31.77 -5.88
C GLU A 260 -24.96 -30.56 -4.94
N ARG A 261 -24.23 -29.51 -5.33
CA ARG A 261 -24.14 -28.25 -4.56
C ARG A 261 -25.49 -27.54 -4.47
N GLU A 262 -26.29 -27.57 -5.53
CA GLU A 262 -27.64 -26.99 -5.51
C GLU A 262 -28.57 -27.79 -4.60
N TYR A 263 -28.52 -29.11 -4.67
CA TYR A 263 -29.24 -29.99 -3.75
C TYR A 263 -28.86 -29.70 -2.28
N TYR A 264 -27.56 -29.58 -1.99
CA TYR A 264 -27.07 -29.21 -0.66
C TYR A 264 -27.59 -27.84 -0.19
N ARG A 265 -27.50 -26.81 -1.04
CA ARG A 265 -28.02 -25.46 -0.73
C ARG A 265 -29.51 -25.47 -0.45
N ASN A 266 -30.29 -26.19 -1.25
CA ASN A 266 -31.73 -26.32 -1.05
C ASN A 266 -32.07 -27.00 0.29
N ASN A 267 -31.27 -28.00 0.69
CA ASN A 267 -31.42 -28.67 1.98
C ASN A 267 -31.10 -27.72 3.16
N ILE A 268 -30.05 -26.91 3.06
CA ILE A 268 -29.73 -25.89 4.08
C ILE A 268 -30.90 -24.91 4.24
N ILE A 269 -31.40 -24.36 3.13
CA ILE A 269 -32.54 -23.44 3.15
C ILE A 269 -33.75 -24.11 3.82
N THR A 270 -34.01 -25.37 3.47
CA THR A 270 -35.09 -26.17 4.05
C THR A 270 -34.94 -26.34 5.56
N SER A 271 -33.73 -26.59 6.10
CA SER A 271 -33.54 -26.61 7.58
C SER A 271 -33.80 -25.30 8.27
N ILE A 272 -33.40 -24.19 7.66
CA ILE A 272 -33.62 -22.88 8.27
C ILE A 272 -35.12 -22.63 8.39
N THR A 273 -35.90 -23.08 7.42
CA THR A 273 -37.37 -22.95 7.41
C THR A 273 -38.10 -23.96 8.31
N LEU A 274 -37.57 -25.16 8.50
CA LEU A 274 -38.14 -26.21 9.34
C LEU A 274 -37.34 -26.30 10.64
N SER A 275 -37.77 -25.60 11.69
CA SER A 275 -37.10 -25.45 13.00
C SER A 275 -36.71 -26.75 13.73
N ASN A 276 -37.11 -27.91 13.20
CA ASN A 276 -36.96 -29.23 13.80
C ASN A 276 -35.95 -30.13 13.08
N MET A 277 -35.22 -29.63 12.07
CA MET A 277 -34.18 -30.40 11.37
C MET A 277 -32.81 -29.70 11.43
N ALA A 278 -31.79 -30.42 11.91
CA ALA A 278 -30.40 -30.00 11.86
C ALA A 278 -29.68 -30.74 10.72
N TYR A 279 -29.00 -30.00 9.84
CA TYR A 279 -28.11 -30.58 8.83
C TYR A 279 -26.66 -30.41 9.29
N ILE A 280 -26.00 -31.56 9.39
CA ILE A 280 -24.63 -31.69 9.84
C ILE A 280 -23.83 -32.18 8.65
N CYS A 281 -22.77 -31.48 8.32
CA CYS A 281 -21.73 -31.98 7.43
C CYS A 281 -20.53 -32.33 8.29
N TYR A 282 -19.88 -33.46 8.00
CA TYR A 282 -18.63 -33.80 8.65
C TYR A 282 -17.66 -34.42 7.66
N ASP A 283 -16.37 -34.23 7.90
CA ASP A 283 -15.29 -34.84 7.13
C ASP A 283 -14.24 -35.42 8.08
N PHE A 284 -13.55 -36.48 7.64
CA PHE A 284 -12.52 -37.15 8.43
C PHE A 284 -11.27 -37.43 7.59
N ALA A 285 -10.21 -36.68 7.86
CA ALA A 285 -8.90 -36.91 7.26
C ALA A 285 -8.01 -37.72 8.22
N GLN A 286 -7.43 -38.81 7.70
CA GLN A 286 -6.54 -39.69 8.47
C GLN A 286 -5.09 -39.55 8.05
N ASN A 287 -4.18 -39.75 9.01
CA ASN A 287 -2.74 -39.79 8.78
C ASN A 287 -2.24 -38.51 8.10
N VAL A 288 -2.69 -37.37 8.62
CA VAL A 288 -2.24 -36.05 8.17
C VAL A 288 -0.90 -35.78 8.86
N PRO A 289 0.22 -35.73 8.12
CA PRO A 289 1.52 -35.45 8.71
C PRO A 289 1.59 -33.99 9.16
N VAL A 290 2.05 -33.72 10.37
CA VAL A 290 2.37 -32.36 10.84
C VAL A 290 3.82 -32.27 11.37
N PRO A 291 4.51 -31.14 11.16
CA PRO A 291 4.05 -29.95 10.43
C PRO A 291 4.00 -30.19 8.92
N TYR A 292 2.87 -29.84 8.31
CA TYR A 292 2.70 -29.77 6.86
C TYR A 292 2.66 -28.31 6.45
N SER A 293 3.58 -27.91 5.58
CA SER A 293 3.49 -26.62 4.88
C SER A 293 3.24 -26.91 3.41
N PRO A 294 2.13 -26.41 2.81
CA PRO A 294 1.86 -26.54 1.38
C PRO A 294 2.96 -25.97 0.47
N GLN A 295 3.92 -25.24 1.05
CA GLN A 295 4.95 -24.47 0.36
C GLN A 295 6.37 -24.98 0.66
N GLN A 296 6.51 -26.07 1.43
CA GLN A 296 7.83 -26.60 1.74
C GLN A 296 8.48 -27.20 0.49
N ILE A 297 9.59 -26.61 0.05
CA ILE A 297 10.40 -27.14 -1.05
C ILE A 297 11.40 -28.14 -0.48
N GLY A 298 11.10 -29.43 -0.60
CA GLY A 298 11.99 -30.53 -0.20
C GLY A 298 11.57 -31.28 1.07
N ALA A 299 12.36 -32.31 1.42
CA ALA A 299 12.08 -33.20 2.54
C ALA A 299 12.08 -32.45 3.88
N THR A 300 11.08 -32.76 4.72
CA THR A 300 10.91 -32.15 6.04
C THR A 300 12.10 -32.46 6.94
N TYR A 301 12.54 -31.48 7.74
CA TYR A 301 13.71 -31.59 8.62
C TYR A 301 13.59 -32.72 9.67
N PHE A 302 12.37 -33.24 9.87
CA PHE A 302 12.08 -34.33 10.80
C PHE A 302 12.24 -35.70 10.11
N LYS A 303 12.89 -36.65 10.80
CA LYS A 303 12.99 -38.05 10.34
C LYS A 303 11.62 -38.71 10.13
N SER A 304 10.60 -38.27 10.87
CA SER A 304 9.22 -38.70 10.74
C SER A 304 8.30 -37.55 11.18
N ALA A 305 7.28 -37.23 10.37
CA ALA A 305 6.25 -36.28 10.76
C ALA A 305 5.33 -36.88 11.84
N PHE A 306 4.78 -36.03 12.71
CA PHE A 306 3.77 -36.45 13.67
C PHE A 306 2.46 -36.68 12.94
N GLN A 307 1.88 -37.88 13.07
CA GLN A 307 0.65 -38.23 12.36
C GLN A 307 -0.56 -37.82 13.19
N THR A 308 -1.45 -37.04 12.59
CA THR A 308 -2.70 -36.63 13.20
C THR A 308 -3.91 -37.11 12.39
N HIS A 309 -5.05 -37.10 13.06
CA HIS A 309 -6.35 -37.27 12.48
C HIS A 309 -7.12 -35.97 12.66
N ILE A 310 -7.71 -35.46 11.58
CA ILE A 310 -8.48 -34.23 11.58
C ILE A 310 -9.93 -34.61 11.33
N PHE A 311 -10.83 -34.18 12.21
CA PHE A 311 -12.25 -34.39 12.07
C PHE A 311 -12.97 -33.06 12.17
N ASP A 312 -13.70 -32.70 11.12
CA ASP A 312 -14.40 -31.43 11.07
C ASP A 312 -15.90 -31.68 11.07
N ILE A 313 -16.65 -30.89 11.86
CA ILE A 313 -18.10 -30.92 11.93
C ILE A 313 -18.61 -29.51 11.68
N CYS A 314 -19.44 -29.35 10.66
CA CYS A 314 -20.16 -28.12 10.40
C CYS A 314 -21.64 -28.30 10.73
N ASN A 315 -22.11 -27.61 11.77
CA ASN A 315 -23.52 -27.49 12.06
C ASN A 315 -24.06 -26.26 11.32
N THR A 316 -24.97 -26.49 10.38
CA THR A 316 -25.59 -25.44 9.57
C THR A 316 -27.04 -25.13 9.97
N GLY A 317 -27.56 -25.79 11.01
CA GLY A 317 -28.90 -25.58 11.53
C GLY A 317 -29.00 -24.36 12.45
N GLN A 318 -30.16 -23.68 12.43
CA GLN A 318 -30.58 -22.66 13.41
C GLN A 318 -29.76 -21.33 13.46
N ASN A 319 -29.47 -20.72 12.30
CA ASN A 319 -28.87 -19.37 12.18
C ASN A 319 -27.46 -19.18 12.79
N LEU A 320 -26.84 -20.24 13.31
CA LEU A 320 -25.46 -20.21 13.83
C LEU A 320 -24.65 -21.27 13.08
N ALA A 321 -24.08 -20.89 11.93
CA ALA A 321 -23.11 -21.73 11.24
C ALA A 321 -21.86 -21.85 12.14
N GLN A 322 -21.68 -23.00 12.77
CA GLN A 322 -20.52 -23.31 13.60
C GLN A 322 -19.76 -24.48 13.01
N GLN A 323 -18.43 -24.33 12.93
CA GLN A 323 -17.52 -25.38 12.53
C GLN A 323 -16.63 -25.75 13.73
N LEU A 324 -16.63 -27.03 14.09
CA LEU A 324 -15.78 -27.61 15.13
C LEU A 324 -14.78 -28.54 14.45
N ASN A 325 -13.50 -28.28 14.69
CA ASN A 325 -12.41 -29.08 14.14
C ASN A 325 -11.68 -29.78 15.29
N TYR A 326 -11.64 -31.10 15.26
CA TYR A 326 -10.91 -31.95 16.20
C TYR A 326 -9.59 -32.37 15.57
N ILE A 327 -8.51 -32.26 16.33
CA ILE A 327 -7.18 -32.76 15.94
C ILE A 327 -6.77 -33.76 17.00
N ILE A 328 -6.51 -35.00 16.59
CA ILE A 328 -6.14 -36.11 17.47
C ILE A 328 -4.81 -36.69 17.00
N GLY A 329 -3.79 -36.74 17.86
CA GLY A 329 -2.55 -37.44 17.58
C GLY A 329 -2.79 -38.95 17.45
N GLU A 330 -2.09 -39.64 16.55
CA GLU A 330 -2.23 -41.09 16.39
C GLU A 330 -1.97 -41.85 17.71
N ASN A 331 -1.08 -41.33 18.55
CA ASN A 331 -0.74 -41.85 19.87
C ASN A 331 -1.70 -41.42 20.99
N GLU A 332 -2.70 -40.57 20.70
CA GLU A 332 -3.64 -40.01 21.67
C GLU A 332 -5.00 -40.72 21.66
N PHE A 333 -5.19 -41.72 20.79
CA PHE A 333 -6.39 -42.54 20.84
C PHE A 333 -6.49 -43.31 22.16
N PRO A 334 -7.65 -43.29 22.83
CA PRO A 334 -7.86 -44.09 24.03
C PRO A 334 -7.64 -45.58 23.78
N GLN A 335 -7.11 -46.30 24.77
CA GLN A 335 -6.90 -47.75 24.67
C GLN A 335 -8.20 -48.48 24.30
N GLY A 336 -8.14 -49.30 23.24
CA GLY A 336 -9.29 -50.05 22.72
C GLY A 336 -10.20 -49.25 21.79
N ILE A 337 -9.96 -47.95 21.60
CA ILE A 337 -10.63 -47.13 20.58
C ILE A 337 -9.70 -47.04 19.37
N HIS A 338 -10.16 -47.58 18.24
CA HIS A 338 -9.42 -47.54 16.98
C HIS A 338 -10.06 -46.57 15.99
N LYS A 339 -9.34 -46.29 14.90
CA LYS A 339 -9.88 -45.60 13.72
C LYS A 339 -11.12 -46.39 13.23
N GLY A 340 -12.28 -45.74 13.10
CA GLY A 340 -13.49 -46.44 12.66
C GLY A 340 -14.80 -45.70 12.95
N ALA A 341 -15.91 -46.27 12.48
CA ALA A 341 -17.24 -45.65 12.48
C ALA A 341 -17.72 -45.20 13.87
N ASN A 342 -17.43 -45.97 14.92
CA ASN A 342 -17.83 -45.61 16.29
C ASN A 342 -17.13 -44.34 16.79
N THR A 343 -15.87 -44.15 16.43
CA THR A 343 -15.11 -42.95 16.79
C THR A 343 -15.68 -41.73 16.07
N THR A 344 -16.01 -41.88 14.78
CA THR A 344 -16.72 -40.85 14.00
C THR A 344 -18.07 -40.51 14.63
N LEU A 345 -18.88 -41.52 14.98
CA LEU A 345 -20.20 -41.30 15.61
C LEU A 345 -20.08 -40.55 16.94
N ASN A 346 -19.09 -40.89 17.76
CA ASN A 346 -18.87 -40.20 19.03
C ASN A 346 -18.46 -38.73 18.83
N LEU A 347 -17.62 -38.45 17.84
CA LEU A 347 -17.21 -37.08 17.51
C LEU A 347 -18.40 -36.27 16.95
N VAL A 348 -19.20 -36.85 16.04
CA VAL A 348 -20.44 -36.23 15.54
C VAL A 348 -21.41 -35.95 16.68
N TYR A 349 -21.61 -36.91 17.57
CA TYR A 349 -22.47 -36.74 18.74
C TYR A 349 -21.97 -35.63 19.67
N ASN A 350 -20.65 -35.55 19.88
CA ASN A 350 -20.06 -34.47 20.66
C ASN A 350 -20.23 -33.10 19.98
N GLY A 351 -20.06 -32.98 18.67
CA GLY A 351 -20.25 -31.71 17.96
C GLY A 351 -21.70 -31.21 17.92
N LEU A 352 -22.66 -32.04 18.33
CA LEU A 352 -24.07 -31.67 18.44
C LEU A 352 -24.48 -31.14 19.82
N HIS A 353 -23.64 -31.32 20.84
CA HIS A 353 -23.91 -30.99 22.24
C HIS A 353 -22.88 -30.00 22.77
#